data_AF-R2S5D6-F1
#
_entry.id   AF-R2S5D6-F1
#
_cell.length_a   1.000
_cell.length_b   1.000
_cell.length_c   1.000
_cell.angle_alpha   90.00
_cell.angle_beta   90.00
_cell.angle_gamma   90.00
#
_symmetry.space_group_name_H-M   'P 1'
#
loop_
_entity.id
_entity.type
_entity.pdbx_description
1 polymer ?
#
loop_
_entity_poly.entity_id
_entity_poly.type
_entity_poly.pdbx_seq_one_letter_code
_entity_poly.pdbx_strand_id
1 'polypeptide(L)'
;MNTLFVNNRAIDSEELVDIITQSNGIYENTLIKLLQCNRISLEARLKTLKKNKIISKGKLNKHFYYVDKYDLKHMKDLDLQSMVVQYLVSIGLYTNKIQVIDSLDKNKQLYLSVFASGKYNYKNDKSIKKLANNRFNQLSSEEDRKYFSQFIINELTKFPIRVASFSDMLEKRYYTTSIDTVDILAIPNKEYIPAIQSNLADVSFRNLENNTTLIRDDILIYLNDSNTLGYFVKENNQYTLRAIYSVVDFFYYLTLNKNSKDSIYLSNDKADYDNADVLYFQSYLNKEKYNTIQLKRVKQKAQS
;
A
#
# COMPACT_ATOMS: atom_id res chain seq x y z
N MET A 1 -1.81 -3.81 18.53
CA MET A 1 -0.58 -4.58 18.23
C MET A 1 -0.39 -4.56 16.72
N ASN A 2 0.65 -3.89 16.21
CA ASN A 2 0.96 -3.87 14.77
C ASN A 2 1.69 -5.17 14.40
N THR A 3 0.93 -6.23 14.14
CA THR A 3 1.49 -7.46 13.59
C THR A 3 1.97 -7.16 12.17
N LEU A 4 3.28 -7.20 11.95
CA LEU A 4 3.84 -7.08 10.61
C LEU A 4 3.39 -8.26 9.75
N PHE A 5 2.79 -7.97 8.60
CA PHE A 5 2.50 -8.94 7.55
C PHE A 5 3.80 -9.29 6.82
N VAL A 6 4.59 -10.14 7.47
CA VAL A 6 5.86 -10.64 6.94
C VAL A 6 5.68 -11.99 6.26
N ASN A 7 6.61 -12.29 5.36
CA ASN A 7 6.66 -13.55 4.64
C ASN A 7 5.40 -13.80 3.78
N ASN A 8 4.64 -12.80 3.38
CA ASN A 8 3.44 -12.97 2.56
C ASN A 8 3.73 -12.91 1.07
N ARG A 9 4.81 -12.22 0.67
CA ARG A 9 5.17 -12.03 -0.73
C ARG A 9 6.62 -12.47 -0.98
N ALA A 10 6.85 -13.20 -2.07
CA ALA A 10 8.19 -13.52 -2.51
C ALA A 10 8.86 -12.24 -3.01
N ILE A 11 10.14 -12.05 -2.67
CA ILE A 11 10.87 -10.86 -3.17
C ILE A 11 11.28 -11.09 -4.62
N ASP A 12 10.93 -10.13 -5.46
CA ASP A 12 11.48 -9.93 -6.79
C ASP A 12 12.83 -9.20 -6.65
N SER A 13 13.85 -9.72 -7.33
CA SER A 13 15.22 -9.19 -7.18
C SER A 13 15.41 -7.89 -7.95
N GLU A 14 14.73 -7.71 -9.08
CA GLU A 14 14.78 -6.46 -9.85
C GLU A 14 14.09 -5.34 -9.06
N GLU A 15 12.88 -5.61 -8.57
CA GLU A 15 12.14 -4.69 -7.69
C GLU A 15 12.95 -4.31 -6.43
N LEU A 16 13.61 -5.27 -5.78
CA LEU A 16 14.46 -5.00 -4.61
C LEU A 16 15.62 -4.03 -4.96
N VAL A 17 16.28 -4.26 -6.09
CA VAL A 17 17.40 -3.40 -6.54
C VAL A 17 16.89 -2.00 -6.89
N ASP A 18 15.76 -1.91 -7.61
CA ASP A 18 15.13 -0.65 -7.96
C ASP A 18 14.77 0.16 -6.71
N ILE A 19 14.14 -0.47 -5.71
CA ILE A 19 13.79 0.20 -4.45
C ILE A 19 15.05 0.75 -3.77
N ILE A 20 16.11 -0.05 -3.61
CA ILE A 20 17.33 0.40 -2.92
C ILE A 20 17.99 1.56 -3.67
N THR A 21 18.08 1.45 -4.99
CA THR A 21 18.74 2.45 -5.84
C THR A 21 17.98 3.77 -5.83
N GLN A 22 16.65 3.72 -5.94
CA GLN A 22 15.80 4.92 -5.99
C GLN A 22 15.53 5.55 -4.62
N SER A 23 15.74 4.82 -3.52
CA SER A 23 15.53 5.35 -2.17
C SER A 23 16.62 6.33 -1.72
N ASN A 24 17.82 6.27 -2.30
CA ASN A 24 19.04 6.92 -1.81
C ASN A 24 19.41 6.58 -0.34
N GLY A 25 18.75 5.59 0.25
CA GLY A 25 18.92 5.20 1.64
C GLY A 25 17.65 4.58 2.19
N ILE A 26 17.72 3.32 2.62
CA ILE A 26 16.56 2.62 3.16
C ILE A 26 16.93 1.68 4.29
N TYR A 27 16.13 1.66 5.37
CA TYR A 27 16.33 0.71 6.46
C TYR A 27 15.98 -0.71 6.01
N GLU A 28 16.71 -1.70 6.53
CA GLU A 28 16.36 -3.12 6.32
C GLU A 28 14.93 -3.43 6.78
N ASN A 29 14.49 -2.83 7.88
CA ASN A 29 13.13 -3.00 8.41
C ASN A 29 12.07 -2.41 7.46
N THR A 30 12.37 -1.28 6.81
CA THR A 30 11.48 -0.67 5.81
C THR A 30 11.35 -1.60 4.59
N LEU A 31 12.45 -2.21 4.12
CA LEU A 31 12.40 -3.22 3.06
C LEU A 31 11.54 -4.44 3.44
N ILE A 32 11.63 -4.92 4.68
CA ILE A 32 10.78 -6.01 5.18
C ILE A 32 9.30 -5.63 5.10
N LYS A 33 8.94 -4.41 5.51
CA LYS A 33 7.56 -3.90 5.48
C LYS A 33 7.06 -3.70 4.04
N LEU A 34 7.84 -3.06 3.17
CA LEU A 34 7.46 -2.85 1.77
C LEU A 34 7.24 -4.17 1.05
N LEU A 35 8.26 -5.03 1.07
CA LEU A 35 8.25 -6.29 0.32
C LEU A 35 7.44 -7.40 1.01
N GLN A 36 6.92 -7.16 2.22
CA GLN A 36 6.15 -8.12 3.03
C GLN A 36 6.87 -9.47 3.15
N CYS A 37 8.19 -9.43 3.29
CA CYS A 37 9.03 -10.61 3.14
C CYS A 37 9.59 -11.08 4.48
N ASN A 38 10.18 -12.28 4.52
CA ASN A 38 10.90 -12.75 5.70
C ASN A 38 12.29 -12.10 5.73
N ARG A 39 12.68 -11.62 6.91
CA ARG A 39 14.03 -11.12 7.21
C ARG A 39 15.15 -12.03 6.72
N ILE A 40 15.08 -13.35 6.97
CA ILE A 40 16.13 -14.30 6.58
C ILE A 40 16.30 -14.32 5.05
N SER A 41 15.19 -14.38 4.31
CA SER A 41 15.20 -14.38 2.85
C SER A 41 15.74 -13.07 2.28
N LEU A 42 15.39 -11.95 2.92
CA LEU A 42 15.89 -10.63 2.56
C LEU A 42 17.40 -10.51 2.82
N GLU A 43 17.87 -10.87 4.02
CA GLU A 43 19.28 -10.84 4.40
C GLU A 43 20.16 -11.67 3.44
N ALA A 44 19.68 -12.85 3.04
CA ALA A 44 20.37 -13.70 2.08
C ALA A 44 20.55 -13.01 0.71
N ARG A 45 19.50 -12.37 0.19
CA ARG A 45 19.55 -11.62 -1.08
C ARG A 45 20.44 -10.39 -0.98
N LEU A 46 20.31 -9.61 0.09
CA LEU A 46 21.14 -8.43 0.34
C LEU A 46 22.63 -8.79 0.44
N LYS A 47 22.96 -9.93 1.04
CA LYS A 47 24.34 -10.44 1.10
C LYS A 47 24.90 -10.72 -0.30
N THR A 48 24.10 -11.33 -1.17
CA THR A 48 24.48 -11.59 -2.57
C THR A 48 24.68 -10.28 -3.35
N LEU A 49 23.73 -9.34 -3.26
CA LEU A 49 23.83 -8.03 -3.91
C LEU A 49 25.07 -7.26 -3.45
N LYS A 50 25.37 -7.27 -2.14
CA LYS A 50 26.58 -6.67 -1.58
C LYS A 50 27.85 -7.35 -2.09
N LYS A 51 27.91 -8.69 -2.12
CA LYS A 51 29.07 -9.44 -2.63
C LYS A 51 29.37 -9.07 -4.08
N ASN A 52 28.34 -8.84 -4.87
CA ASN A 52 28.43 -8.43 -6.27
C ASN A 52 28.63 -6.90 -6.45
N LYS A 53 28.80 -6.14 -5.35
CA LYS A 53 29.00 -4.69 -5.35
C LYS A 53 27.86 -3.88 -6.01
N ILE A 54 26.64 -4.43 -6.00
CA ILE A 54 25.45 -3.74 -6.52
C ILE A 54 24.93 -2.73 -5.48
N ILE A 55 25.10 -3.02 -4.18
CA ILE A 55 24.64 -2.15 -3.09
C ILE A 55 25.71 -2.03 -2.00
N SER A 56 25.65 -0.94 -1.25
CA SER A 56 26.44 -0.73 -0.03
C SER A 56 25.59 -0.89 1.23
N LYS A 57 26.20 -1.38 2.32
CA LYS A 57 25.56 -1.54 3.63
C LYS A 57 26.19 -0.59 4.64
N GLY A 58 25.37 0.25 5.26
CA GLY A 58 25.75 1.11 6.38
C GLY A 58 25.07 0.69 7.68
N LYS A 59 25.51 1.30 8.77
CA LYS A 59 24.88 1.18 10.09
C LYS A 59 24.73 2.59 10.68
N LEU A 60 23.52 2.92 11.11
CA LEU A 60 23.21 4.15 11.84
C LEU A 60 22.56 3.74 13.17
N ASN A 61 23.17 4.13 14.28
CA ASN A 61 22.78 3.69 15.62
C ASN A 61 22.65 2.15 15.71
N LYS A 62 21.44 1.64 16.01
CA LYS A 62 21.14 0.21 16.10
C LYS A 62 20.56 -0.38 14.80
N HIS A 63 20.48 0.39 13.72
CA HIS A 63 19.78 0.01 12.50
C HIS A 63 20.73 -0.13 11.29
N PHE A 64 20.49 -1.15 10.48
CA PHE A 64 21.17 -1.36 9.21
C PHE A 64 20.40 -0.68 8.08
N TYR A 65 21.15 -0.12 7.13
CA TYR A 65 20.59 0.52 5.95
C TYR A 65 21.38 0.17 4.69
N TYR A 66 20.73 0.30 3.54
CA TYR A 66 21.30 0.03 2.23
C TYR A 66 21.17 1.26 1.35
N VAL A 67 22.23 1.56 0.60
CA VAL A 67 22.38 2.75 -0.25
C VAL A 67 23.11 2.38 -1.53
N ASP A 68 22.73 3.04 -2.62
CA ASP A 68 23.62 3.21 -3.79
C ASP A 68 24.46 4.50 -3.65
N LYS A 69 23.84 5.60 -3.17
CA LYS A 69 24.48 6.88 -2.82
C LYS A 69 24.11 7.29 -1.39
N TYR A 70 25.02 7.93 -0.66
CA TYR A 70 24.80 8.31 0.75
C TYR A 70 23.86 9.53 0.89
N ASP A 71 22.55 9.30 1.07
CA ASP A 71 21.58 10.34 1.47
C ASP A 71 20.50 9.77 2.42
N LEU A 72 20.60 10.10 3.70
CA LEU A 72 19.74 9.52 4.74
C LEU A 72 18.48 10.34 5.01
N LYS A 73 18.23 11.43 4.25
CA LYS A 73 17.16 12.40 4.54
C LYS A 73 15.77 11.75 4.58
N HIS A 74 15.48 10.87 3.64
CA HIS A 74 14.12 10.35 3.40
C HIS A 74 13.82 9.00 4.08
N MET A 75 14.74 8.48 4.89
CA MET A 75 14.58 7.14 5.46
C MET A 75 13.41 7.02 6.43
N LYS A 76 13.13 8.09 7.20
CA LYS A 76 12.00 8.12 8.14
C LYS A 76 10.66 8.18 7.40
N ASP A 77 10.61 8.97 6.33
CA ASP A 77 9.45 9.10 5.46
C ASP A 77 9.11 7.78 4.77
N LEU A 78 10.11 7.11 4.19
CA LEU A 78 9.91 5.80 3.58
C LEU A 78 9.48 4.75 4.63
N ASP A 79 9.99 4.82 5.87
CA ASP A 79 9.52 3.92 6.94
C ASP A 79 8.06 4.17 7.30
N LEU A 80 7.63 5.43 7.37
CA LEU A 80 6.23 5.81 7.59
C LEU A 80 5.34 5.36 6.43
N GLN A 81 5.74 5.62 5.18
CA GLN A 81 5.01 5.19 3.98
C GLN A 81 4.90 3.65 3.90
N SER A 82 5.92 2.91 4.37
CA SER A 82 5.87 1.44 4.40
C SER A 82 4.82 0.86 5.33
N MET A 83 4.36 1.62 6.33
CA MET A 83 3.25 1.22 7.20
C MET A 83 1.92 1.22 6.45
N VAL A 84 1.75 2.08 5.44
CA VAL A 84 0.60 2.05 4.53
C VAL A 84 0.55 0.73 3.79
N VAL A 85 1.68 0.25 3.26
CA VAL A 85 1.75 -1.04 2.56
C VAL A 85 1.31 -2.19 3.48
N GLN A 86 1.74 -2.18 4.73
CA GLN A 86 1.32 -3.16 5.73
C GLN A 86 -0.18 -3.09 6.02
N TYR A 87 -0.74 -1.87 6.09
CA TYR A 87 -2.16 -1.66 6.33
C TYR A 87 -3.02 -2.15 5.15
N LEU A 88 -2.64 -1.83 3.92
CA LEU A 88 -3.37 -2.25 2.71
C LEU A 88 -3.53 -3.77 2.69
N VAL A 89 -2.46 -4.51 2.95
CA VAL A 89 -2.49 -5.97 3.00
C VAL A 89 -3.44 -6.47 4.11
N SER A 90 -3.43 -5.80 5.27
CA SER A 90 -4.29 -6.16 6.40
C SER A 90 -5.79 -6.07 6.09
N ILE A 91 -6.17 -5.19 5.17
CA ILE A 91 -7.57 -5.00 4.77
C ILE A 91 -7.93 -5.77 3.49
N GLY A 92 -7.01 -6.53 2.90
CA GLY A 92 -7.25 -7.35 1.70
C GLY A 92 -6.88 -6.68 0.37
N LEU A 93 -6.01 -5.67 0.40
CA LEU A 93 -5.41 -5.02 -0.76
C LEU A 93 -3.93 -5.41 -0.88
N TYR A 94 -3.59 -6.19 -1.90
CA TYR A 94 -2.27 -6.77 -2.09
C TYR A 94 -1.43 -5.94 -3.07
N THR A 95 -0.11 -5.95 -2.90
CA THR A 95 0.81 -5.21 -3.79
C THR A 95 1.40 -6.11 -4.84
N ASN A 96 1.10 -5.83 -6.10
CA ASN A 96 1.73 -6.50 -7.24
C ASN A 96 3.16 -5.96 -7.47
N LYS A 97 3.32 -4.63 -7.54
CA LYS A 97 4.61 -3.96 -7.76
C LYS A 97 4.75 -2.73 -6.87
N ILE A 98 5.96 -2.47 -6.39
CA ILE A 98 6.33 -1.33 -5.55
C ILE A 98 7.49 -0.59 -6.22
N GLN A 99 7.36 0.72 -6.35
CA GLN A 99 8.40 1.60 -6.85
C GLN A 99 8.60 2.77 -5.89
N VAL A 100 9.84 3.23 -5.76
CA VAL A 100 10.16 4.50 -5.11
C VAL A 100 10.35 5.53 -6.22
N ILE A 101 9.61 6.63 -6.14
CA ILE A 101 9.65 7.72 -7.10
C ILE A 101 9.96 9.05 -6.40
N ASP A 102 10.47 10.00 -7.16
CA ASP A 102 10.64 11.38 -6.70
C ASP A 102 9.35 12.19 -6.96
N SER A 103 8.95 12.97 -5.96
CA SER A 103 7.99 14.05 -6.16
C SER A 103 8.62 15.19 -6.94
N LEU A 104 7.81 16.15 -7.40
CA LEU A 104 8.30 17.38 -8.05
C LEU A 104 9.29 18.16 -7.18
N ASP A 105 9.12 18.13 -5.85
CA ASP A 105 10.02 18.74 -4.87
C ASP A 105 11.16 17.82 -4.41
N LYS A 106 11.39 16.69 -5.10
CA LYS A 106 12.43 15.68 -4.81
C LYS A 106 12.27 14.98 -3.46
N ASN A 107 11.06 14.94 -2.91
CA ASN A 107 10.74 14.07 -1.78
C ASN A 107 10.42 12.67 -2.28
N LYS A 108 10.80 11.64 -1.53
CA LYS A 108 10.53 10.25 -1.90
C LYS A 108 9.07 9.88 -1.63
N GLN A 109 8.45 9.22 -2.60
CA GLN A 109 7.09 8.69 -2.55
C GLN A 109 7.09 7.24 -3.01
N LEU A 110 6.08 6.47 -2.61
CA LEU A 110 5.83 5.14 -3.16
C LEU A 110 4.81 5.23 -4.29
N TYR A 111 5.07 4.52 -5.38
CA TYR A 111 4.09 4.18 -6.39
C TYR A 111 3.82 2.68 -6.33
N LEU A 112 2.59 2.31 -6.03
CA LEU A 112 2.15 0.94 -5.80
C LEU A 112 1.20 0.52 -6.91
N SER A 113 1.45 -0.63 -7.53
CA SER A 113 0.41 -1.36 -8.26
C SER A 113 -0.27 -2.30 -7.27
N VAL A 114 -1.53 -2.01 -6.95
CA VAL A 114 -2.32 -2.75 -5.96
C VAL A 114 -3.38 -3.57 -6.66
N PHE A 115 -3.72 -4.71 -6.07
CA PHE A 115 -4.81 -5.55 -6.53
C PHE A 115 -5.61 -6.15 -5.38
N ALA A 116 -6.84 -6.54 -5.69
CA ALA A 116 -7.71 -7.34 -4.84
C ALA A 116 -8.68 -8.15 -5.70
N SER A 117 -9.33 -9.13 -5.10
CA SER A 117 -10.39 -9.88 -5.74
C SER A 117 -11.65 -9.77 -4.93
N GLY A 118 -12.74 -9.32 -5.55
CA GLY A 118 -14.06 -9.46 -4.93
C GLY A 118 -14.32 -10.92 -4.62
N LYS A 119 -14.31 -11.77 -5.66
CA LYS A 119 -14.71 -13.17 -5.53
C LYS A 119 -13.95 -13.92 -4.43
N TYR A 120 -12.64 -13.74 -4.29
CA TYR A 120 -11.87 -14.39 -3.22
C TYR A 120 -12.13 -13.78 -1.84
N ASN A 121 -12.23 -12.46 -1.73
CA ASN A 121 -12.51 -11.78 -0.45
C ASN A 121 -13.93 -12.08 0.06
N TYR A 122 -14.90 -12.31 -0.84
CA TYR A 122 -16.30 -12.56 -0.49
C TYR A 122 -16.67 -14.06 -0.40
N LYS A 123 -15.82 -15.00 -0.87
CA LYS A 123 -16.27 -16.37 -1.18
C LYS A 123 -16.97 -17.07 -0.02
N ASN A 124 -16.54 -16.85 1.22
CA ASN A 124 -17.06 -17.59 2.38
C ASN A 124 -17.31 -16.77 3.67
N ASP A 125 -17.11 -15.45 3.64
CA ASP A 125 -17.26 -14.63 4.85
C ASP A 125 -18.64 -13.93 4.92
N LYS A 126 -19.49 -14.40 5.85
CA LYS A 126 -20.84 -13.83 6.08
C LYS A 126 -20.79 -12.38 6.56
N SER A 127 -19.78 -12.02 7.35
CA SER A 127 -19.66 -10.66 7.90
C SER A 127 -19.32 -9.66 6.80
N ILE A 128 -18.40 -10.02 5.91
CA ILE A 128 -17.98 -9.22 4.76
C ILE A 128 -19.12 -9.09 3.73
N LYS A 129 -19.92 -10.14 3.50
CA LYS A 129 -21.14 -10.06 2.68
C LYS A 129 -22.18 -9.10 3.26
N LYS A 130 -22.41 -9.15 4.58
CA LYS A 130 -23.32 -8.23 5.26
C LYS A 130 -22.83 -6.78 5.13
N LEU A 131 -21.53 -6.55 5.31
CA LEU A 131 -20.92 -5.24 5.13
C LEU A 131 -21.11 -4.72 3.70
N ALA A 132 -20.86 -5.55 2.68
CA ALA A 132 -21.05 -5.17 1.28
C ALA A 132 -22.50 -4.79 0.98
N ASN A 133 -23.48 -5.56 1.47
CA ASN A 133 -24.89 -5.23 1.31
C ASN A 133 -25.25 -3.91 2.00
N ASN A 134 -24.71 -3.65 3.20
CA ASN A 134 -24.92 -2.38 3.89
C ASN A 134 -24.36 -1.21 3.08
N ARG A 135 -23.14 -1.34 2.55
CA ARG A 135 -22.51 -0.32 1.70
C ARG A 135 -23.28 -0.09 0.40
N PHE A 136 -23.71 -1.17 -0.26
CA PHE A 136 -24.54 -1.09 -1.46
C PHE A 136 -25.83 -0.29 -1.22
N ASN A 137 -26.51 -0.53 -0.10
CA ASN A 137 -27.75 0.18 0.26
C ASN A 137 -27.53 1.65 0.66
N GLN A 138 -26.30 2.04 1.02
CA GLN A 138 -25.93 3.43 1.32
C GLN A 138 -25.71 4.27 0.05
N LEU A 139 -25.47 3.63 -1.10
CA LEU A 139 -25.31 4.33 -2.37
C LEU A 139 -26.66 4.89 -2.85
N SER A 140 -26.66 6.17 -3.22
CA SER A 140 -27.87 6.92 -3.61
C SER A 140 -28.28 6.66 -5.06
N SER A 141 -27.33 6.44 -5.97
CA SER A 141 -27.62 6.24 -7.39
C SER A 141 -27.53 4.77 -7.82
N GLU A 142 -28.33 4.39 -8.83
CA GLU A 142 -28.27 3.05 -9.43
C GLU A 142 -26.94 2.81 -10.17
N GLU A 143 -26.36 3.86 -10.75
CA GLU A 143 -25.05 3.79 -11.41
C GLU A 143 -23.94 3.44 -10.41
N ASP A 144 -23.92 4.09 -9.25
CA ASP A 144 -22.95 3.79 -8.18
C ASP A 144 -23.12 2.36 -7.68
N ARG A 145 -24.36 1.92 -7.50
CA ARG A 145 -24.67 0.54 -7.11
C ARG A 145 -24.14 -0.45 -8.12
N LYS A 146 -24.37 -0.22 -9.42
CA LYS A 146 -23.85 -1.06 -10.50
C LYS A 146 -22.33 -1.09 -10.50
N TYR A 147 -21.68 0.07 -10.36
CA TYR A 147 -20.22 0.16 -10.31
C TYR A 147 -19.64 -0.55 -9.07
N PHE A 148 -20.20 -0.32 -7.90
CA PHE A 148 -19.80 -0.99 -6.66
C PHE A 148 -19.92 -2.51 -6.77
N SER A 149 -21.03 -3.01 -7.33
CA SER A 149 -21.24 -4.44 -7.53
C SER A 149 -20.16 -5.10 -8.39
N GLN A 150 -19.55 -4.39 -9.35
CA GLN A 150 -18.46 -4.94 -10.17
C GLN A 150 -17.25 -5.32 -9.31
N PHE A 151 -16.89 -4.51 -8.31
CA PHE A 151 -15.81 -4.84 -7.37
C PHE A 151 -16.11 -6.07 -6.51
N ILE A 152 -17.39 -6.39 -6.30
CA ILE A 152 -17.80 -7.51 -5.44
C ILE A 152 -17.71 -8.85 -6.18
N ILE A 153 -18.07 -8.85 -7.46
CA ILE A 153 -18.25 -10.09 -8.23
C ILE A 153 -17.05 -10.45 -9.11
N ASN A 154 -16.10 -9.53 -9.30
CA ASN A 154 -14.96 -9.72 -10.19
C ASN A 154 -13.93 -10.73 -9.70
N GLU A 155 -13.09 -11.17 -10.63
CA GLU A 155 -11.88 -11.94 -10.30
C GLU A 155 -10.75 -11.01 -9.84
N LEU A 156 -10.60 -9.85 -10.48
CA LEU A 156 -9.52 -8.91 -10.21
C LEU A 156 -9.98 -7.45 -10.30
N THR A 157 -9.63 -6.68 -9.27
CA THR A 157 -9.50 -5.22 -9.31
C THR A 157 -8.03 -4.88 -9.23
N LYS A 158 -7.50 -4.07 -10.15
CA LYS A 158 -6.11 -3.59 -10.13
C LYS A 158 -6.06 -2.09 -10.38
N PHE A 159 -5.26 -1.37 -9.60
CA PHE A 159 -5.20 0.09 -9.67
C PHE A 159 -3.91 0.63 -9.06
N PRO A 160 -3.48 1.84 -9.44
CA PRO A 160 -2.32 2.48 -8.84
C PRO A 160 -2.67 3.25 -7.56
N ILE A 161 -1.77 3.17 -6.57
CA ILE A 161 -1.79 4.00 -5.36
C ILE A 161 -0.47 4.77 -5.28
N ARG A 162 -0.55 6.07 -5.00
CA ARG A 162 0.61 6.87 -4.61
C ARG A 162 0.59 7.10 -3.11
N VAL A 163 1.72 6.86 -2.45
CA VAL A 163 1.86 7.10 -1.01
C VAL A 163 2.92 8.15 -0.78
N ALA A 164 2.54 9.24 -0.13
CA ALA A 164 3.44 10.27 0.35
C ALA A 164 3.44 10.30 1.88
N SER A 165 4.45 10.94 2.48
CA SER A 165 4.45 11.27 3.90
C SER A 165 4.35 12.77 4.11
N PHE A 166 3.75 13.15 5.23
CA PHE A 166 3.83 14.49 5.79
C PHE A 166 4.17 14.33 7.27
N SER A 167 5.49 14.30 7.55
CA SER A 167 6.05 13.90 8.84
C SER A 167 6.68 15.06 9.62
N ASP A 168 6.82 16.23 8.98
CA ASP A 168 7.31 17.47 9.57
C ASP A 168 6.42 18.64 9.12
N MET A 169 5.80 19.33 10.09
CA MET A 169 4.95 20.49 9.85
C MET A 169 5.71 21.70 9.28
N LEU A 170 7.03 21.73 9.41
CA LEU A 170 7.90 22.78 8.90
C LEU A 170 8.30 22.56 7.43
N GLU A 171 8.13 21.34 6.91
CA GLU A 171 8.39 21.04 5.50
C GLU A 171 7.33 21.66 4.59
N LYS A 172 7.65 21.76 3.29
CA LYS A 172 6.65 22.15 2.28
C LYS A 172 5.44 21.23 2.40
N ARG A 173 4.27 21.84 2.54
CA ARG A 173 3.00 21.11 2.62
C ARG A 173 2.82 20.25 1.38
N TYR A 174 2.29 19.05 1.59
CA TYR A 174 1.87 18.18 0.50
C TYR A 174 0.78 18.87 -0.34
N TYR A 175 0.82 18.68 -1.65
CA TYR A 175 -0.20 19.12 -2.61
C TYR A 175 -0.42 18.01 -3.66
N THR A 176 -1.61 18.00 -4.25
CA THR A 176 -1.98 17.01 -5.25
C THR A 176 -1.27 17.27 -6.58
N THR A 177 -0.63 16.23 -7.13
CA THR A 177 0.20 16.30 -8.34
C THR A 177 -0.28 15.39 -9.48
N SER A 178 -1.27 14.52 -9.23
CA SER A 178 -1.83 13.58 -10.22
C SER A 178 -3.26 13.28 -9.83
N ILE A 179 -4.17 13.15 -10.80
CA ILE A 179 -5.56 12.70 -10.61
C ILE A 179 -5.78 11.23 -10.95
N ASP A 180 -4.83 10.62 -11.65
CA ASP A 180 -4.88 9.25 -12.17
C ASP A 180 -4.52 8.20 -11.11
N THR A 181 -4.26 8.60 -9.87
CA THR A 181 -3.88 7.71 -8.78
C THR A 181 -4.75 7.92 -7.57
N VAL A 182 -5.00 6.84 -6.83
CA VAL A 182 -5.48 6.97 -5.45
C VAL A 182 -4.31 7.46 -4.62
N ASP A 183 -4.46 8.61 -3.97
CA ASP A 183 -3.39 9.20 -3.17
C ASP A 183 -3.63 8.92 -1.68
N ILE A 184 -2.59 8.43 -1.01
CA ILE A 184 -2.55 8.24 0.44
C ILE A 184 -1.46 9.14 1.03
N LEU A 185 -1.83 9.97 2.01
CA LEU A 185 -0.90 10.74 2.81
C LEU A 185 -0.73 10.09 4.19
N ALA A 186 0.47 9.57 4.43
CA ALA A 186 0.86 9.01 5.72
C ALA A 186 1.34 10.11 6.67
N ILE A 187 0.73 10.18 7.84
CA ILE A 187 1.04 11.18 8.87
C ILE A 187 1.35 10.51 10.22
N PRO A 188 2.20 11.13 11.06
CA PRO A 188 2.57 10.57 12.35
C PRO A 188 1.37 10.35 13.28
N ASN A 189 0.48 11.33 13.37
CA ASN A 189 -0.64 11.36 14.30
C ASN A 189 -1.73 12.36 13.85
N LYS A 190 -2.83 12.43 14.61
CA LYS A 190 -3.99 13.29 14.31
C LYS A 190 -3.71 14.81 14.35
N GLU A 191 -2.61 15.27 14.94
CA GLU A 191 -2.27 16.71 15.04
C GLU A 191 -2.01 17.33 13.66
N TYR A 192 -1.72 16.51 12.65
CA TYR A 192 -1.53 16.91 11.26
C TYR A 192 -2.83 17.16 10.49
N ILE A 193 -3.97 16.69 11.01
CA ILE A 193 -5.27 16.77 10.32
C ILE A 193 -5.70 18.23 10.04
N PRO A 194 -5.64 19.20 10.98
CA PRO A 194 -6.07 20.56 10.72
C PRO A 194 -5.28 21.24 9.59
N ALA A 195 -3.97 20.98 9.50
CA ALA A 195 -3.13 21.53 8.44
C ALA A 195 -3.55 20.99 7.07
N ILE A 196 -3.89 19.70 6.98
CA ILE A 196 -4.38 19.07 5.75
C ILE A 196 -5.76 19.65 5.38
N GLN A 197 -6.68 19.71 6.35
CA GLN A 197 -8.05 20.20 6.13
C GLN A 197 -8.09 21.63 5.57
N SER A 198 -7.15 22.49 6.01
CA SER A 198 -7.06 23.87 5.51
C SER A 198 -6.75 23.99 4.01
N ASN A 199 -6.25 22.92 3.40
CA ASN A 199 -5.85 22.87 2.00
C ASN A 199 -6.74 21.94 1.15
N LEU A 200 -7.76 21.30 1.74
CA LEU A 200 -8.67 20.43 0.99
C LEU A 200 -9.52 21.25 0.01
N ALA A 201 -9.56 20.83 -1.24
CA ALA A 201 -10.35 21.44 -2.29
C ALA A 201 -10.86 20.38 -3.27
N ASP A 202 -12.01 20.66 -3.86
CA ASP A 202 -12.49 19.96 -5.04
C ASP A 202 -11.58 20.37 -6.23
N VAL A 203 -10.61 19.53 -6.56
CA VAL A 203 -9.66 19.82 -7.63
C VAL A 203 -10.28 19.39 -8.95
N SER A 204 -11.00 20.31 -9.59
CA SER A 204 -11.39 20.12 -10.99
C SER A 204 -10.15 19.98 -11.88
N PHE A 205 -10.24 19.16 -12.91
CA PHE A 205 -9.20 18.79 -13.88
C PHE A 205 -8.43 19.97 -14.53
N ARG A 206 -8.84 21.23 -14.34
CA ARG A 206 -8.38 22.38 -15.14
C ARG A 206 -7.12 23.09 -14.66
N ASN A 207 -6.61 22.85 -13.44
CA ASN A 207 -5.49 23.63 -12.87
C ASN A 207 -4.41 22.78 -12.15
N LEU A 208 -4.32 21.48 -12.42
CA LEU A 208 -3.37 20.60 -11.72
C LEU A 208 -1.90 20.99 -11.94
N GLU A 209 -1.54 21.40 -13.16
CA GLU A 209 -0.14 21.72 -13.54
C GLU A 209 0.48 22.87 -12.72
N ASN A 210 -0.36 23.80 -12.25
CA ASN A 210 0.07 24.96 -11.45
C ASN A 210 -0.27 24.82 -9.97
N ASN A 211 -0.81 23.66 -9.54
CA ASN A 211 -1.15 23.45 -8.16
C ASN A 211 0.11 23.33 -7.30
N THR A 212 0.20 24.17 -6.27
CA THR A 212 1.33 24.17 -5.31
C THR A 212 0.86 24.09 -3.87
N THR A 213 -0.46 24.08 -3.63
CA THR A 213 -1.03 24.23 -2.29
C THR A 213 -2.22 23.32 -2.00
N LEU A 214 -3.06 23.06 -3.00
CA LEU A 214 -4.32 22.37 -2.80
C LEU A 214 -4.13 20.86 -2.72
N ILE A 215 -4.93 20.26 -1.87
CA ILE A 215 -5.04 18.81 -1.71
C ILE A 215 -6.45 18.43 -2.14
N ARG A 216 -6.56 17.45 -3.03
CA ARG A 216 -7.85 16.83 -3.38
C ARG A 216 -8.60 16.39 -2.12
N ASP A 217 -9.89 16.68 -2.06
CA ASP A 217 -10.72 16.34 -0.90
C ASP A 217 -11.02 14.85 -0.78
N ASP A 218 -10.80 14.08 -1.85
CA ASP A 218 -10.84 12.61 -1.84
C ASP A 218 -9.55 11.95 -1.33
N ILE A 219 -8.53 12.70 -0.89
CA ILE A 219 -7.28 12.09 -0.39
C ILE A 219 -7.53 11.13 0.79
N LEU A 220 -6.81 10.00 0.78
CA LEU A 220 -6.80 9.09 1.92
C LEU A 220 -5.72 9.49 2.92
N ILE A 221 -6.03 9.44 4.21
CA ILE A 221 -5.10 9.74 5.31
C ILE A 221 -4.80 8.48 6.09
N TYR A 222 -3.51 8.14 6.19
CA TYR A 222 -3.04 7.08 7.07
C TYR A 222 -2.45 7.67 8.36
N LEU A 223 -3.08 7.36 9.49
CA LEU A 223 -2.63 7.70 10.84
C LEU A 223 -1.76 6.59 11.39
N ASN A 224 -0.47 6.88 11.60
CA ASN A 224 0.50 5.88 12.05
C ASN A 224 0.35 5.50 13.53
N ASP A 225 0.00 6.45 14.40
CA ASP A 225 -0.22 6.23 15.83
C ASP A 225 -1.39 5.27 16.11
N SER A 226 -2.49 5.41 15.37
CA SER A 226 -3.67 4.56 15.48
C SER A 226 -3.71 3.40 14.49
N ASN A 227 -2.72 3.32 13.57
CA ASN A 227 -2.69 2.39 12.45
C ASN A 227 -4.05 2.35 11.72
N THR A 228 -4.51 3.50 11.25
CA THR A 228 -5.85 3.66 10.65
C THR A 228 -5.76 4.40 9.33
N LEU A 229 -6.42 3.87 8.29
CA LEU A 229 -6.65 4.58 7.04
C LEU A 229 -8.04 5.19 7.06
N GLY A 230 -8.20 6.41 6.56
CA GLY A 230 -9.51 7.03 6.41
C GLY A 230 -9.58 8.02 5.27
N TYR A 231 -10.80 8.45 4.95
CA TYR A 231 -11.11 9.46 3.94
C TYR A 231 -11.97 10.56 4.57
N PHE A 232 -11.91 11.76 4.02
CA PHE A 232 -12.74 12.86 4.50
C PHE A 232 -14.16 12.77 3.96
N VAL A 233 -15.13 13.12 4.81
CA VAL A 233 -16.52 13.37 4.43
C VAL A 233 -16.89 14.77 4.86
N LYS A 234 -17.44 15.55 3.93
CA LYS A 234 -17.88 16.92 4.16
C LYS A 234 -19.33 16.93 4.62
N GLU A 235 -19.57 17.36 5.86
CA GLU A 235 -20.89 17.52 6.45
C GLU A 235 -20.98 18.93 7.05
N ASN A 236 -21.98 19.73 6.67
CA ASN A 236 -22.16 21.11 7.18
C ASN A 236 -20.90 21.99 7.08
N ASN A 237 -20.19 21.92 5.94
CA ASN A 237 -18.90 22.60 5.70
C ASN A 237 -17.74 22.20 6.64
N GLN A 238 -17.87 21.10 7.37
CA GLN A 238 -16.81 20.53 8.18
C GLN A 238 -16.40 19.16 7.64
N TYR A 239 -15.10 18.92 7.60
CA TYR A 239 -14.56 17.62 7.20
C TYR A 239 -14.44 16.70 8.41
N THR A 240 -15.00 15.50 8.30
CA THR A 240 -14.84 14.43 9.29
C THR A 240 -14.09 13.26 8.66
N LEU A 241 -13.17 12.64 9.41
CA LEU A 241 -12.41 11.50 8.91
C LEU A 241 -13.19 10.20 9.19
N ARG A 242 -13.52 9.44 8.13
CA ARG A 242 -14.13 8.13 8.23
C ARG A 242 -13.11 7.03 7.93
N ALA A 243 -13.02 6.06 8.83
CA ALA A 243 -12.06 4.97 8.72
C ALA A 243 -12.48 3.91 7.68
N ILE A 244 -11.47 3.27 7.07
CA ILE A 244 -11.58 2.16 6.13
C ILE A 244 -11.07 0.90 6.83
N TYR A 245 -11.96 -0.02 7.21
CA TYR A 245 -11.56 -1.21 7.98
C TYR A 245 -11.39 -2.46 7.12
N SER A 246 -11.80 -2.40 5.86
CA SER A 246 -11.83 -3.57 4.97
C SER A 246 -11.71 -3.14 3.51
N VAL A 247 -11.38 -4.09 2.64
CA VAL A 247 -11.45 -3.93 1.18
C VAL A 247 -12.84 -3.47 0.72
N VAL A 248 -13.91 -3.87 1.41
CA VAL A 248 -15.28 -3.44 1.10
C VAL A 248 -15.46 -1.95 1.33
N ASP A 249 -14.97 -1.44 2.46
CA ASP A 249 -15.01 -0.01 2.76
C ASP A 249 -14.16 0.78 1.76
N PHE A 250 -13.05 0.20 1.32
CA PHE A 250 -12.19 0.79 0.30
C PHE A 250 -12.89 0.87 -1.05
N PHE A 251 -13.53 -0.22 -1.52
CA PHE A 251 -14.31 -0.20 -2.75
C PHE A 251 -15.49 0.76 -2.67
N TYR A 252 -16.12 0.89 -1.50
CA TYR A 252 -17.16 1.89 -1.29
C TYR A 252 -16.61 3.32 -1.43
N TYR A 253 -15.44 3.58 -0.84
CA TYR A 253 -14.73 4.85 -1.04
C TYR A 253 -14.42 5.13 -2.53
N LEU A 254 -13.94 4.14 -3.29
CA LEU A 254 -13.68 4.30 -4.73
C LEU A 254 -14.95 4.61 -5.51
N THR A 255 -16.08 4.00 -5.13
CA THR A 255 -17.37 4.29 -5.76
C THR A 255 -17.81 5.74 -5.53
N LEU A 256 -17.55 6.29 -4.34
CA LEU A 256 -17.89 7.68 -4.03
C LEU A 256 -16.94 8.69 -4.69
N ASN A 257 -15.66 8.33 -4.84
CA ASN A 257 -14.59 9.23 -5.30
C ASN A 257 -14.01 8.76 -6.63
N LYS A 258 -14.80 8.91 -7.70
CA LYS A 258 -14.52 8.34 -9.02
C LYS A 258 -13.45 9.09 -9.83
N ASN A 259 -12.75 10.08 -9.26
CA ASN A 259 -11.77 10.89 -9.98
C ASN A 259 -10.63 10.05 -10.59
N SER A 260 -10.31 8.90 -9.98
CA SER A 260 -9.29 7.96 -10.46
C SER A 260 -9.86 6.74 -11.18
N LYS A 261 -11.15 6.75 -11.56
CA LYS A 261 -11.85 5.60 -12.15
C LYS A 261 -11.15 5.03 -13.39
N ASP A 262 -10.61 5.90 -14.24
CA ASP A 262 -9.99 5.48 -15.50
C ASP A 262 -8.68 4.70 -15.30
N SER A 263 -8.08 4.81 -14.12
CA SER A 263 -6.90 4.03 -13.71
C SER A 263 -7.23 2.66 -13.10
N ILE A 264 -8.53 2.36 -12.89
CA ILE A 264 -9.00 1.13 -12.27
C ILE A 264 -9.30 0.10 -13.35
N TYR A 265 -8.54 -0.98 -13.32
CA TYR A 265 -8.74 -2.15 -14.16
C TYR A 265 -9.58 -3.21 -13.42
N LEU A 266 -10.64 -3.67 -14.07
CA LEU A 266 -11.52 -4.74 -13.59
C LEU A 266 -11.46 -5.90 -14.58
N SER A 267 -11.24 -7.11 -14.07
CA SER A 267 -11.26 -8.33 -14.88
C SER A 267 -12.06 -9.44 -14.21
N ASN A 268 -12.76 -10.21 -15.04
CA ASN A 268 -13.42 -11.46 -14.67
C ASN A 268 -12.59 -12.68 -15.13
N ASP A 269 -11.38 -12.47 -15.65
CA ASP A 269 -10.46 -13.54 -16.01
C ASP A 269 -9.62 -13.92 -14.79
N LYS A 270 -9.64 -15.22 -14.46
CA LYS A 270 -8.82 -15.78 -13.39
C LYS A 270 -7.33 -15.70 -13.72
N ALA A 271 -6.95 -15.79 -15.00
CA ALA A 271 -5.56 -15.69 -15.42
C ALA A 271 -4.95 -14.34 -15.04
N ASP A 272 -5.71 -13.25 -15.15
CA ASP A 272 -5.26 -11.92 -14.72
C ASP A 272 -5.01 -11.87 -13.21
N TYR A 273 -5.88 -12.50 -12.42
CA TYR A 273 -5.68 -12.63 -10.98
C TYR A 273 -4.43 -13.45 -10.66
N ASP A 274 -4.29 -14.64 -11.25
CA ASP A 274 -3.16 -15.54 -11.01
C ASP A 274 -1.83 -14.85 -11.38
N ASN A 275 -1.82 -14.03 -12.44
CA ASN A 275 -0.67 -13.22 -12.83
C ASN A 275 -0.32 -12.14 -11.78
N ALA A 276 -1.32 -11.45 -11.21
CA ALA A 276 -1.10 -10.46 -10.16
C ALA A 276 -0.67 -11.09 -8.83
N ASP A 277 -1.15 -12.30 -8.54
CA ASP A 277 -0.89 -13.03 -7.29
C ASP A 277 0.43 -13.82 -7.30
N VAL A 278 1.16 -13.85 -8.42
CA VAL A 278 2.32 -14.75 -8.64
C VAL A 278 3.36 -14.73 -7.50
N LEU A 279 3.66 -13.56 -6.95
CA LEU A 279 4.65 -13.44 -5.86
C LEU A 279 4.11 -13.93 -4.51
N TYR A 280 2.80 -13.79 -4.26
CA TYR A 280 2.15 -14.34 -3.07
C TYR A 280 2.05 -15.86 -3.17
N PHE A 281 1.64 -16.37 -4.34
CA PHE A 281 1.63 -17.81 -4.62
C PHE A 281 3.03 -18.43 -4.51
N GLN A 282 4.07 -17.79 -5.07
CA GLN A 282 5.45 -18.26 -4.92
C GLN A 282 5.91 -18.28 -3.45
N SER A 283 5.48 -17.29 -2.65
CA SER A 283 5.76 -17.27 -1.21
C SER A 283 5.10 -18.46 -0.51
N TYR A 284 3.84 -18.75 -0.84
CA TYR A 284 3.10 -19.90 -0.34
C TYR A 284 3.84 -21.22 -0.65
N LEU A 285 4.22 -21.45 -1.91
CA LEU A 285 4.97 -22.65 -2.32
C LEU A 285 6.31 -22.79 -1.58
N ASN A 286 7.03 -21.69 -1.37
CA ASN A 286 8.27 -21.69 -0.60
C ASN A 286 8.01 -22.12 0.86
N LYS A 287 6.95 -21.63 1.50
CA LYS A 287 6.59 -22.04 2.87
C LYS A 287 6.29 -23.52 2.96
N GLU A 288 5.55 -24.08 2.00
CA GLU A 288 5.25 -25.51 1.96
C GLU A 288 6.52 -26.35 1.79
N LYS A 289 7.37 -25.97 0.81
CA LYS A 289 8.62 -26.69 0.51
C LYS A 289 9.59 -26.70 1.69
N TYR A 290 9.71 -25.60 2.42
CA TYR A 290 10.66 -25.44 3.52
C TYR A 290 10.02 -25.63 4.90
N ASN A 291 8.86 -26.29 4.99
CA ASN A 291 8.21 -26.61 6.27
C ASN A 291 8.99 -27.68 7.06
N THR A 292 10.04 -27.22 7.76
CA THR A 292 10.96 -28.08 8.51
C THR A 292 10.30 -28.88 9.63
N ILE A 293 9.18 -28.42 10.18
CA ILE A 293 8.43 -29.15 11.23
C ILE A 293 7.74 -30.38 10.63
N GLN A 294 7.09 -30.21 9.48
CA GLN A 294 6.44 -31.31 8.78
C GLN A 294 7.46 -32.30 8.23
N LEU A 295 8.59 -31.81 7.68
CA LEU A 295 9.70 -32.65 7.23
C LEU A 295 10.33 -33.46 8.39
N LYS A 296 10.45 -32.89 9.59
CA LYS A 296 10.93 -33.61 10.79
C LYS A 296 9.94 -34.69 11.23
N ARG A 297 8.63 -34.42 11.22
CA ARG A 297 7.59 -35.41 11.56
C ARG A 297 7.51 -36.57 10.57
N VAL A 298 7.67 -36.30 9.27
CA VAL A 298 7.70 -37.33 8.22
C VAL A 298 8.93 -38.23 8.39
N LYS A 299 10.11 -37.66 8.67
CA LYS A 299 11.32 -38.44 8.95
C LYS A 299 11.18 -39.34 10.19
N GLN A 300 10.55 -38.85 11.25
CA GLN A 300 10.31 -39.64 12.46
C GLN A 300 9.35 -40.81 12.20
N LYS A 301 8.30 -40.63 11.39
CA LYS A 301 7.38 -41.70 11.01
C LYS A 301 7.97 -42.74 10.05
N ALA A 302 8.96 -42.36 9.25
CA ALA A 302 9.64 -43.28 8.34
C ALA A 302 10.70 -44.14 9.05
N GLN A 303 11.03 -43.83 10.31
CA GLN A 303 11.99 -44.55 11.15
C GLN A 303 11.33 -45.41 12.24
N SER A 304 10.00 -45.44 12.27
CA SER A 304 9.14 -46.26 13.15
C SER A 304 8.44 -47.34 12.35
#